data_AF-A0A8S3ETR3-F1
#
_entry.id   AF-A0A8S3ETR3-F1
#
_cell.length_a   1.000
_cell.length_b   1.000
_cell.length_c   1.000
_cell.angle_alpha   90.00
_cell.angle_beta   90.00
_cell.angle_gamma   90.00
#
_symmetry.space_group_name_H-M   'P 1'
#
loop_
_entity.id
_entity.type
_entity.pdbx_description
1 polymer ?
#
loop_
_entity_poly.entity_id
_entity_poly.type
_entity_poly.pdbx_seq_one_letter_code
_entity_poly.pdbx_strand_id
1 'polypeptide(L)'
;VANDFSNLTAMDKKLFEVNLTRGLTYRHGSAWQANNERYIETLLKDFKTRDVRIIIANFNQTVATHMFCQAAREQVYGSRYQWIILGYPSSSLWWNEPTHCSKQEIVRAMNGTLQTRVPQFSMDENAVKIE
;
A
#
# COMPACT_ATOMS: atom_id res chain seq x y z
N VAL A 1 -18.41 10.33 -16.55
CA VAL A 1 -19.00 11.33 -15.63
C VAL A 1 -17.84 11.90 -14.83
N ALA A 2 -17.58 13.20 -14.97
CA ALA A 2 -16.48 13.86 -14.27
C ALA A 2 -16.78 13.89 -12.77
N ASN A 3 -15.85 13.39 -11.95
CA ASN A 3 -16.03 13.32 -10.50
C ASN A 3 -15.64 14.66 -9.89
N ASP A 4 -16.63 15.37 -9.36
CA ASP A 4 -16.43 16.57 -8.56
C ASP A 4 -16.13 16.17 -7.11
N PHE A 5 -14.93 16.53 -6.64
CA PHE A 5 -14.43 16.29 -5.29
C PHE A 5 -14.48 17.55 -4.40
N SER A 6 -15.18 18.61 -4.86
CA SER A 6 -15.30 19.91 -4.19
C SER A 6 -15.85 19.87 -2.76
N ASN A 7 -16.55 18.80 -2.38
CA ASN A 7 -17.25 18.69 -1.10
C ASN A 7 -16.54 17.83 -0.02
N LEU A 8 -15.29 17.41 -0.25
CA LEU A 8 -14.43 17.05 0.89
C LEU A 8 -14.00 18.37 1.54
N THR A 9 -14.74 18.78 2.57
CA THR A 9 -14.43 19.97 3.37
C THR A 9 -12.93 20.07 3.62
N ALA A 10 -12.34 21.12 3.06
CA ALA A 10 -10.92 21.43 3.06
C ALA A 10 -10.36 21.55 4.47
N MET A 11 -10.04 20.40 5.06
CA MET A 11 -8.92 20.27 5.97
C MET A 11 -7.88 19.43 5.26
N ASP A 12 -6.62 19.87 5.35
CA ASP A 12 -5.38 19.33 4.82
C ASP A 12 -5.13 17.85 5.17
N LYS A 13 -6.01 16.94 4.73
CA LYS A 13 -5.85 15.51 4.98
C LYS A 13 -4.84 14.96 3.97
N LYS A 14 -3.57 15.07 4.34
CA LYS A 14 -2.43 14.42 3.66
C LYS A 14 -2.37 12.91 3.94
N LEU A 15 -3.33 12.37 4.68
CA LEU A 15 -3.46 10.96 5.00
C LEU A 15 -4.39 10.29 3.99
N PHE A 16 -3.97 9.17 3.45
CA PHE A 16 -4.78 8.32 2.59
C PHE A 16 -4.71 6.86 3.02
N GLU A 17 -5.85 6.19 3.08
CA GLU A 17 -5.96 4.77 3.41
C GLU A 17 -6.24 3.95 2.15
N VAL A 18 -5.45 2.90 1.93
CA VAL A 18 -5.54 1.96 0.82
C VAL A 18 -5.76 0.57 1.39
N ASN A 19 -6.91 -0.04 1.13
CA ASN A 19 -7.18 -1.42 1.54
C ASN A 19 -7.63 -2.26 0.35
N LEU A 20 -6.85 -3.28 0.02
CA LEU A 20 -7.00 -4.15 -1.14
C LEU A 20 -7.01 -5.65 -0.75
N THR A 21 -7.06 -6.00 0.54
CA THR A 21 -6.97 -7.42 0.99
C THR A 21 -8.31 -8.16 1.11
N ARG A 22 -9.48 -7.51 1.09
CA ARG A 22 -10.81 -8.14 0.91
C ARG A 22 -11.89 -7.06 0.92
N GLY A 23 -12.93 -7.23 0.12
CA GLY A 23 -13.94 -6.21 -0.20
C GLY A 23 -14.91 -5.82 0.93
N LEU A 24 -14.40 -5.27 2.05
CA LEU A 24 -15.25 -4.64 3.07
C LEU A 24 -14.68 -3.26 3.48
N THR A 25 -15.23 -2.24 2.80
CA THR A 25 -15.34 -0.80 3.14
C THR A 25 -14.06 0.06 3.00
N TYR A 26 -14.05 1.22 2.32
CA TYR A 26 -15.06 2.29 2.20
C TYR A 26 -15.24 2.77 0.73
N ARG A 27 -16.50 3.01 0.32
CA ARG A 27 -17.01 3.53 -0.98
C ARG A 27 -16.00 3.56 -2.18
N HIS A 28 -16.21 2.65 -3.14
CA HIS A 28 -15.60 2.56 -4.49
C HIS A 28 -14.24 1.84 -4.61
N GLY A 29 -14.29 0.52 -4.82
CA GLY A 29 -13.17 -0.24 -5.42
C GLY A 29 -13.21 -1.73 -5.04
N SER A 30 -13.44 -2.62 -6.00
CA SER A 30 -13.47 -4.06 -5.76
C SER A 30 -12.06 -4.65 -5.88
N ALA A 31 -11.73 -5.61 -5.00
CA ALA A 31 -10.41 -6.23 -4.86
C ALA A 31 -9.77 -6.78 -6.15
N TRP A 32 -10.54 -6.98 -7.23
CA TRP A 32 -10.05 -7.39 -8.55
C TRP A 32 -9.25 -6.30 -9.29
N GLN A 33 -9.46 -5.02 -8.95
CA GLN A 33 -8.74 -3.90 -9.57
C GLN A 33 -7.29 -3.78 -9.08
N ALA A 34 -6.92 -4.50 -8.02
CA ALA A 34 -5.60 -4.44 -7.42
C ALA A 34 -4.48 -5.04 -8.29
N ASN A 35 -4.83 -5.83 -9.32
CA ASN A 35 -3.90 -6.33 -10.34
C ASN A 35 -3.95 -5.51 -11.65
N ASN A 36 -4.74 -4.43 -11.71
CA ASN A 36 -4.86 -3.57 -12.89
C ASN A 36 -3.87 -2.40 -12.79
N GLU A 37 -2.81 -2.43 -13.60
CA GLU A 37 -1.76 -1.40 -13.59
C GLU A 37 -2.31 0.01 -13.83
N ARG A 38 -3.31 0.18 -14.70
CA ARG A 38 -3.92 1.48 -15.01
C ARG A 38 -4.67 2.05 -13.82
N TYR A 39 -5.29 1.18 -13.01
CA TYR A 39 -5.94 1.61 -11.76
C TYR A 39 -4.90 2.10 -10.76
N ILE A 40 -3.82 1.35 -10.55
CA ILE A 40 -2.71 1.72 -9.66
C ILE A 40 -2.09 3.05 -10.09
N GLU A 41 -1.84 3.23 -11.40
CA GLU A 41 -1.33 4.49 -11.96
C GLU A 41 -2.25 5.67 -11.64
N THR A 42 -3.56 5.51 -11.89
CA THR A 42 -4.55 6.56 -11.64
C THR A 42 -4.62 6.93 -10.15
N LEU A 43 -4.57 5.93 -9.28
CA LEU A 43 -4.55 6.11 -7.82
C LEU A 43 -3.32 6.90 -7.36
N LEU A 44 -2.12 6.53 -7.82
CA LEU A 44 -0.88 7.20 -7.45
C LEU A 44 -0.79 8.63 -8.01
N LYS A 45 -1.41 8.89 -9.17
CA LYS A 45 -1.56 10.25 -9.69
C LYS A 45 -2.52 11.07 -8.84
N ASP A 46 -3.61 10.48 -8.35
CA ASP A 46 -4.54 11.14 -7.43
C ASP A 46 -3.86 11.50 -6.10
N PHE A 47 -2.95 10.66 -5.59
CA PHE A 47 -2.14 11.00 -4.40
C PHE A 47 -1.34 12.28 -4.58
N LYS A 48 -0.73 12.46 -5.76
CA LYS A 48 0.03 13.68 -6.09
C LYS A 48 -0.90 14.89 -6.17
N THR A 49 -2.03 14.75 -6.87
CA THR A 49 -3.01 15.84 -7.04
C THR A 49 -3.58 16.32 -5.71
N ARG A 50 -3.78 15.40 -4.75
CA ARG A 50 -4.34 15.69 -3.42
C ARG A 50 -3.30 15.97 -2.33
N ASP A 51 -2.02 16.06 -2.68
CA ASP A 51 -0.93 16.24 -1.71
C ASP A 51 -0.92 15.19 -0.59
N VAL A 52 -1.21 13.93 -0.92
CA VAL A 52 -1.12 12.81 0.02
C VAL A 52 0.35 12.57 0.40
N ARG A 53 0.63 12.46 1.70
CA ARG A 53 1.97 12.28 2.27
C ARG A 53 2.09 11.06 3.18
N ILE A 54 0.99 10.59 3.77
CA ILE A 54 0.97 9.37 4.59
C ILE A 54 0.00 8.39 3.95
N ILE A 55 0.47 7.18 3.64
CA ILE A 55 -0.29 6.16 2.94
C ILE A 55 -0.34 4.92 3.82
N ILE A 56 -1.52 4.60 4.35
CA ILE A 56 -1.74 3.38 5.12
C ILE A 56 -2.26 2.32 4.16
N ALA A 57 -1.48 1.28 3.90
CA ALA A 57 -1.75 0.30 2.87
C ALA A 57 -1.95 -1.11 3.42
N ASN A 58 -2.99 -1.79 2.98
CA ASN A 58 -3.27 -3.18 3.31
C ASN A 58 -3.50 -3.96 2.01
N PHE A 59 -2.50 -4.68 1.54
CA PHE A 59 -2.57 -5.47 0.30
C PHE A 59 -1.81 -6.80 0.45
N ASN A 60 -2.10 -7.76 -0.43
CA ASN A 60 -1.33 -9.00 -0.52
C ASN A 60 0.02 -8.78 -1.23
N GLN A 61 0.85 -9.82 -1.30
CA GLN A 61 2.20 -9.74 -1.86
C GLN A 61 2.22 -9.38 -3.34
N THR A 62 1.37 -10.01 -4.15
CA THR A 62 1.27 -9.74 -5.59
C THR A 62 0.95 -8.27 -5.86
N VAL A 63 -0.06 -7.73 -5.18
CA VAL A 63 -0.49 -6.34 -5.32
C VAL A 63 0.59 -5.39 -4.81
N ALA A 64 1.28 -5.74 -3.72
CA ALA A 64 2.41 -4.96 -3.21
C ALA A 64 3.46 -4.72 -4.29
N THR A 65 3.84 -5.78 -5.02
CA THR A 65 4.88 -5.70 -6.04
C THR A 65 4.46 -4.78 -7.20
N HIS A 66 3.21 -4.86 -7.67
CA HIS A 66 2.70 -3.93 -8.68
C HIS A 66 2.57 -2.49 -8.16
N MET A 67 2.12 -2.30 -6.92
CA MET A 67 1.97 -0.99 -6.28
C MET A 67 3.32 -0.27 -6.17
N PHE A 68 4.35 -0.94 -5.65
CA PHE A 68 5.67 -0.34 -5.51
C PHE A 68 6.40 -0.18 -6.85
N CYS A 69 6.15 -1.08 -7.82
CA CYS A 69 6.59 -0.90 -9.20
C CYS A 69 6.05 0.43 -9.78
N GLN A 70 4.76 0.68 -9.68
CA GLN A 70 4.18 1.93 -10.18
C GLN A 70 4.57 3.14 -9.31
N ALA A 71 4.72 2.98 -8.00
CA ALA A 71 5.19 4.05 -7.12
C ALA A 71 6.61 4.51 -7.49
N ALA A 72 7.49 3.60 -7.92
CA ALA A 72 8.81 3.92 -8.44
C ALA A 72 8.72 4.83 -9.69
N ARG A 73 7.83 4.48 -10.62
CA ARG A 73 7.58 5.23 -11.86
C ARG A 73 6.95 6.61 -11.60
N GLU A 74 5.96 6.67 -10.72
CA GLU A 74 5.21 7.90 -10.39
C GLU A 74 5.91 8.79 -9.35
N GLN A 75 7.05 8.34 -8.81
CA GLN A 75 7.84 9.00 -7.76
C GLN A 75 7.05 9.24 -6.46
N VAL A 76 6.25 8.26 -6.07
CA VAL A 76 5.46 8.24 -4.82
C VAL A 76 6.21 7.46 -3.73
N TYR A 77 7.41 7.93 -3.40
CA TYR A 77 8.29 7.34 -2.36
C TYR A 77 9.31 8.38 -1.87
N GLY A 78 10.14 8.00 -0.89
CA GLY A 78 11.20 8.85 -0.32
C GLY A 78 10.67 9.85 0.70
N SER A 79 11.44 10.89 1.01
CA SER A 79 11.17 11.83 2.12
C SER A 79 9.83 12.58 2.05
N ARG A 80 9.17 12.57 0.89
CA ARG A 80 7.86 13.19 0.70
C ARG A 80 6.69 12.28 1.05
N TYR A 81 6.90 10.97 1.20
CA TYR A 81 5.84 9.99 1.38
C TYR A 81 6.21 8.98 2.47
N GLN A 82 5.33 8.81 3.45
CA GLN A 82 5.44 7.73 4.44
C GLN A 82 4.42 6.64 4.11
N TRP A 83 4.92 5.46 3.75
CA TRP A 83 4.11 4.27 3.59
C TRP A 83 4.06 3.49 4.90
N ILE A 84 2.86 3.04 5.30
CA ILE A 84 2.62 2.17 6.45
C ILE A 84 1.88 0.93 5.92
N ILE A 85 2.55 -0.21 5.85
CA ILE A 85 1.98 -1.45 5.33
C ILE A 85 1.45 -2.30 6.49
N LEU A 86 0.19 -2.73 6.38
CA LEU A 86 -0.50 -3.50 7.40
C LEU A 86 -0.36 -5.01 7.19
N GLY A 87 -0.11 -5.74 8.28
CA GLY A 87 -0.27 -7.19 8.34
C GLY A 87 0.74 -7.99 7.51
N TYR A 88 1.94 -7.47 7.28
CA TYR A 88 2.88 -8.09 6.35
C TYR A 88 3.62 -9.28 7.00
N PRO A 89 3.59 -10.49 6.40
CA PRO A 89 4.37 -11.62 6.90
C PRO A 89 5.87 -11.38 6.63
N SER A 90 6.69 -11.43 7.69
CA SER A 90 8.12 -11.06 7.63
C SER A 90 9.03 -12.11 6.97
N SER A 91 8.48 -13.24 6.51
CA SER A 91 9.27 -14.41 6.10
C SER A 91 9.55 -14.51 4.60
N SER A 92 8.90 -13.74 3.73
CA SER A 92 9.17 -13.79 2.29
C SER A 92 9.72 -12.47 1.74
N LEU A 93 10.75 -12.57 0.89
CA LEU A 93 11.24 -11.49 0.05
C LEU A 93 10.25 -11.23 -1.10
N TRP A 94 9.02 -10.84 -0.77
CA TRP A 94 7.90 -10.65 -1.70
C TRP A 94 8.21 -9.74 -2.90
N TRP A 95 9.16 -8.82 -2.76
CA TRP A 95 9.66 -7.97 -3.85
C TRP A 95 10.47 -8.72 -4.91
N ASN A 96 10.64 -10.05 -4.76
CA ASN A 96 11.22 -10.94 -5.77
C ASN A 96 10.18 -11.55 -6.71
N GLU A 97 8.89 -11.32 -6.50
CA GLU A 97 7.84 -11.80 -7.42
C GLU A 97 8.06 -11.24 -8.84
N PRO A 98 7.83 -12.03 -9.91
CA PRO A 98 8.01 -11.58 -11.29
C PRO A 98 7.11 -10.38 -11.62
N THR A 99 7.70 -9.28 -12.09
CA THR A 99 6.96 -8.12 -12.60
C THR A 99 7.69 -7.46 -13.76
N HIS A 100 7.02 -6.51 -14.42
CA HIS A 100 7.62 -5.63 -15.43
C HIS A 100 8.58 -4.58 -14.84
N CYS A 101 8.81 -4.58 -13.53
CA CYS A 101 9.80 -3.71 -12.88
C CYS A 101 11.04 -4.49 -12.44
N SER A 102 12.18 -3.81 -12.46
CA SER A 102 13.39 -4.32 -11.85
C SER A 102 13.26 -4.37 -10.33
N LYS A 103 13.94 -5.33 -9.70
CA LYS A 103 14.02 -5.43 -8.23
C LYS A 103 14.54 -4.14 -7.59
N GLN A 104 15.46 -3.45 -8.27
CA GLN A 104 16.03 -2.19 -7.79
C GLN A 104 14.99 -1.07 -7.73
N GLU A 105 14.06 -1.01 -8.68
CA GLU A 105 12.97 -0.03 -8.66
C GLU A 105 12.02 -0.25 -7.49
N ILE A 106 11.63 -1.52 -7.26
CA ILE A 106 10.73 -1.89 -6.17
C ILE A 106 11.39 -1.59 -4.81
N VAL A 107 12.64 -2.03 -4.59
CA VAL A 107 13.38 -1.78 -3.35
C VAL A 107 13.58 -0.29 -3.11
N ARG A 108 13.86 0.50 -4.16
CA ARG A 108 13.99 1.96 -4.05
C ARG A 108 12.69 2.59 -3.58
N ALA A 109 11.55 2.19 -4.14
CA ALA A 109 10.24 2.72 -3.76
C ALA A 109 9.80 2.28 -2.35
N MET A 110 10.24 1.10 -1.90
CA MET A 110 9.96 0.59 -0.56
C MET A 110 10.84 1.18 0.55
N ASN A 111 11.96 1.82 0.20
CA ASN A 111 12.91 2.30 1.18
C ASN A 111 12.25 3.34 2.12
N GLY A 112 12.31 3.11 3.43
CA GLY A 112 11.65 3.92 4.45
C GLY A 112 10.19 3.55 4.75
N THR A 113 9.66 2.45 4.17
CA THR A 113 8.33 1.93 4.54
C THR A 113 8.30 1.43 5.98
N LEU A 114 7.24 1.77 6.72
CA LEU A 114 6.92 1.12 7.99
C LEU A 114 6.07 -0.11 7.69
N GLN A 115 6.43 -1.27 8.23
CA GLN A 115 5.65 -2.49 8.08
C GLN A 115 5.20 -2.95 9.47
N THR A 116 3.90 -3.18 9.61
CA THR A 116 3.33 -3.70 10.85
C THR A 116 3.11 -5.20 10.71
N ARG A 117 3.39 -5.92 11.79
CA ARG A 117 3.18 -7.36 11.89
C ARG A 117 2.54 -7.66 13.24
N VAL A 118 1.55 -8.54 13.23
CA VAL A 118 1.04 -9.10 14.49
C VAL A 118 2.03 -10.17 14.97
N PRO A 119 2.57 -10.05 16.19
CA PRO A 119 3.39 -11.11 16.77
C PRO A 119 2.60 -12.41 16.85
N GLN A 120 3.22 -13.52 16.42
CA GLN A 120 2.64 -14.87 16.49
C GLN A 120 2.99 -15.48 17.85
N PHE A 121 2.64 -14.80 18.93
CA PHE A 121 2.78 -15.30 20.28
C PHE A 121 1.43 -15.18 20.97
N SER A 122 1.10 -16.14 21.83
CA SER A 122 -0.04 -15.98 22.70
C SER A 122 0.23 -14.84 23.69
N MET A 123 -0.81 -14.11 24.04
CA MET A 123 -0.79 -13.21 25.19
C MET A 123 -1.14 -13.96 26.49
N ASP A 124 -1.37 -15.26 26.42
CA ASP A 124 -1.48 -16.15 27.58
C ASP A 124 -0.07 -16.50 28.08
N GLU A 125 0.21 -16.22 29.36
CA GLU A 125 1.46 -16.56 30.03
C GLU A 125 1.76 -18.08 30.01
N ASN A 126 0.75 -18.92 29.76
CA ASN A 126 0.86 -20.38 29.74
C ASN A 126 0.92 -20.98 28.33
N ALA A 127 0.92 -20.19 27.27
CA ALA A 127 0.89 -20.76 25.93
C ALA A 127 2.25 -21.35 25.51
N VAL A 128 2.19 -22.60 25.07
CA VAL A 128 3.32 -23.33 24.51
C VAL A 128 3.71 -22.71 23.16
N LYS A 129 5.00 -22.37 23.01
CA LYS A 129 5.57 -22.02 21.70
C LYS A 129 5.42 -23.21 20.76
N ILE A 130 4.77 -22.98 19.62
CA ILE A 130 4.80 -23.92 18.51
C ILE A 130 6.04 -23.55 17.67
N GLU A 131 7.03 -24.44 17.65
CA GLU A 131 8.25 -24.34 16.83
C GLU A 131 7.96 -24.55 15.34
#